data_AF-A0A2V7BQY7-F1
#
_entry.id   AF-A0A2V7BQY7-F1
#
_cell.length_a   1.000
_cell.length_b   1.000
_cell.length_c   1.000
_cell.angle_alpha   90.00
_cell.angle_beta   90.00
_cell.angle_gamma   90.00
#
_symmetry.space_group_name_H-M   'P 1'
#
loop_
_entity.id
_entity.type
_entity.pdbx_description
1 polymer ?
#
loop_
_entity_poly.entity_id
_entity_poly.type
_entity_poly.pdbx_seq_one_letter_code
_entity_poly.pdbx_strand_id
1 'polypeptide(L)'
;MSRIFLLSPAHCGGERARLVLNDRAAFDLARRVRGGAGAPIGEVFSFFSGLYFRGKLAYARAFARPPHGGVGIYVITPTEGLRPADEPVDLDRLRRFASVDIAGDDPRYRTPLDRDARRLAEGIETDGEVILLGSIATGKYVEPLMAALGERLRFPLDFVGRGDMSRGGLLLRCARAGTELFYVGIRDAVRRGPRPPRLLPSTPARSRRSR
;
A
#
# COMPACT_ATOMS: atom_id res chain seq x y z
N MET A 1 -3.71 -18.50 11.21
CA MET A 1 -2.75 -17.45 10.83
C MET A 1 -3.46 -16.29 10.14
N SER A 2 -3.72 -15.24 10.91
CA SER A 2 -4.19 -13.97 10.41
C SER A 2 -3.14 -13.27 9.53
N ARG A 3 -3.59 -12.50 8.55
CA ARG A 3 -2.74 -11.77 7.61
C ARG A 3 -3.28 -10.39 7.33
N ILE A 4 -2.50 -9.39 7.71
CA ILE A 4 -2.81 -7.98 7.49
C ILE A 4 -1.81 -7.40 6.48
N PHE A 5 -2.29 -6.53 5.59
CA PHE A 5 -1.48 -5.87 4.59
C PHE A 5 -1.28 -4.39 4.92
N LEU A 6 -0.02 -3.93 4.85
CA LEU A 6 0.34 -2.52 4.92
C LEU A 6 0.77 -2.04 3.53
N LEU A 7 0.00 -1.10 2.97
CA LEU A 7 0.30 -0.51 1.68
C LEU A 7 1.16 0.73 1.89
N SER A 8 2.35 0.75 1.29
CA SER A 8 3.20 1.94 1.37
C SER A 8 2.53 3.13 0.66
N PRO A 9 2.77 4.37 1.15
CA PRO A 9 2.04 5.55 0.70
C PRO A 9 2.26 5.85 -0.78
N ALA A 10 1.31 6.59 -1.37
CA ALA A 10 1.51 7.28 -2.64
C ALA A 10 1.98 8.72 -2.40
N HIS A 11 2.75 9.28 -3.35
CA HIS A 11 3.22 10.66 -3.27
C HIS A 11 2.06 11.64 -3.52
N CYS A 12 1.70 12.41 -2.48
CA CYS A 12 0.56 13.34 -2.52
C CYS A 12 0.89 14.72 -3.12
N GLY A 13 2.16 15.01 -3.43
CA GLY A 13 2.58 16.24 -4.11
C GLY A 13 2.75 16.12 -5.64
N GLY A 14 2.47 14.94 -6.22
CA GLY A 14 2.72 14.65 -7.63
C GLY A 14 1.68 15.25 -8.58
N GLU A 15 1.95 15.20 -9.89
CA GLU A 15 1.07 15.77 -10.93
C GLU A 15 -0.38 15.27 -10.82
N ARG A 16 -0.58 13.96 -10.63
CA ARG A 16 -1.92 13.38 -10.48
C ARG A 16 -2.62 13.81 -9.20
N ALA A 17 -1.87 14.00 -8.13
CA ALA A 17 -2.45 14.54 -6.90
C ALA A 17 -2.91 15.99 -7.11
N ARG A 18 -2.13 16.81 -7.82
CA ARG A 18 -2.53 18.17 -8.20
C ARG A 18 -3.82 18.20 -9.03
N LEU A 19 -4.07 17.20 -9.88
CA LEU A 19 -5.35 17.10 -10.62
C LEU A 19 -6.55 16.90 -9.69
N VAL A 20 -6.41 16.06 -8.65
CA VAL A 20 -7.48 15.84 -7.66
C VAL A 20 -7.65 17.05 -6.75
N LEU A 21 -6.55 17.70 -6.38
CA LEU A 21 -6.53 18.89 -5.53
C LEU A 21 -6.97 20.17 -6.25
N ASN A 22 -7.13 20.14 -7.57
CA ASN A 22 -7.60 21.28 -8.35
C ASN A 22 -9.12 21.43 -8.23
N ASP A 23 -9.57 22.56 -7.70
CA ASP A 23 -11.00 22.85 -7.48
C ASP A 23 -11.85 22.83 -8.77
N ARG A 24 -11.22 23.02 -9.94
CA ARG A 24 -11.89 22.98 -11.26
C ARG A 24 -12.02 21.58 -11.85
N ALA A 25 -11.38 20.56 -11.27
CA ALA A 25 -11.38 19.22 -11.84
C ALA A 25 -12.76 18.56 -11.72
N ALA A 26 -13.37 18.16 -12.84
CA ALA A 26 -14.76 17.69 -12.89
C ALA A 26 -14.93 16.16 -12.96
N PHE A 27 -13.84 15.38 -12.95
CA PHE A 27 -13.94 13.92 -12.95
C PHE A 27 -14.46 13.38 -11.61
N ASP A 28 -15.09 12.20 -11.65
CA ASP A 28 -15.83 11.62 -10.52
C ASP A 28 -15.05 11.64 -9.19
N LEU A 29 -13.83 11.10 -9.17
CA LEU A 29 -13.01 11.05 -7.96
C LEU A 29 -12.75 12.44 -7.37
N ALA A 30 -12.45 13.45 -8.20
CA ALA A 30 -12.25 14.83 -7.74
C ALA A 30 -13.53 15.43 -7.15
N ARG A 31 -14.70 15.12 -7.73
CA ARG A 31 -15.99 15.55 -7.18
C ARG A 31 -16.27 14.90 -5.84
N ARG A 32 -16.01 13.60 -5.70
CA ARG A 32 -16.24 12.85 -4.46
C ARG A 32 -15.36 13.31 -3.31
N VAL A 33 -14.06 13.52 -3.52
CA VAL A 33 -13.16 14.01 -2.44
C VAL A 33 -13.49 15.43 -2.00
N ARG A 34 -14.10 16.25 -2.87
CA ARG A 34 -14.59 17.59 -2.51
C ARG A 34 -15.98 17.55 -1.88
N GLY A 35 -16.76 16.52 -2.16
CA GLY A 35 -18.05 16.29 -1.51
C GLY A 35 -17.86 15.79 -0.08
N GLY A 36 -18.86 16.01 0.78
CA GLY A 36 -18.78 15.65 2.20
C GLY A 36 -18.60 14.15 2.48
N ALA A 37 -18.89 13.27 1.51
CA ALA A 37 -18.72 11.83 1.67
C ALA A 37 -17.26 11.34 1.47
N GLY A 38 -16.41 12.13 0.81
CA GLY A 38 -15.05 11.73 0.46
C GLY A 38 -14.97 10.56 -0.54
N ALA A 39 -13.76 10.00 -0.69
CA ALA A 39 -13.53 8.77 -1.44
C ALA A 39 -12.55 7.84 -0.70
N PRO A 40 -12.63 6.51 -0.86
CA PRO A 40 -11.70 5.59 -0.21
C PRO A 40 -10.22 5.95 -0.46
N ILE A 41 -9.41 5.99 0.60
CA ILE A 41 -7.96 6.31 0.50
C ILE A 41 -7.28 5.40 -0.53
N GLY A 42 -7.61 4.11 -0.53
CA GLY A 42 -7.05 3.14 -1.46
C GLY A 42 -7.35 3.47 -2.93
N GLU A 43 -8.53 4.03 -3.22
CA GLU A 43 -8.91 4.49 -4.54
C GLU A 43 -8.13 5.75 -4.93
N VAL A 44 -8.06 6.74 -4.02
CA VAL A 44 -7.33 7.99 -4.26
C VAL A 44 -5.84 7.72 -4.50
N PHE A 45 -5.21 6.86 -3.70
CA PHE A 45 -3.80 6.53 -3.86
C PHE A 45 -3.55 5.66 -5.10
N SER A 46 -4.53 4.84 -5.51
CA SER A 46 -4.51 4.15 -6.82
C SER A 46 -4.50 5.15 -7.98
N PHE A 47 -5.22 6.28 -7.87
CA PHE A 47 -5.15 7.35 -8.85
C PHE A 47 -3.76 8.01 -8.86
N PHE A 48 -3.22 8.37 -7.69
CA PHE A 48 -1.93 9.06 -7.56
C PHE A 48 -0.76 8.24 -8.11
N SER A 49 -0.68 6.95 -7.76
CA SER A 49 0.47 6.10 -8.07
C SER A 49 0.21 5.10 -9.22
N GLY A 50 -1.01 5.08 -9.77
CA GLY A 50 -1.35 4.25 -10.92
C GLY A 50 -1.16 2.76 -10.66
N LEU A 51 -0.42 2.10 -11.56
CA LEU A 51 -0.29 0.64 -11.57
C LEU A 51 0.29 0.09 -10.27
N TYR A 52 1.25 0.79 -9.66
CA TYR A 52 1.91 0.26 -8.47
C TYR A 52 0.94 0.15 -7.30
N PHE A 53 0.29 1.25 -6.92
CA PHE A 53 -0.67 1.23 -5.82
C PHE A 53 -1.93 0.42 -6.14
N ARG A 54 -2.43 0.47 -7.38
CA ARG A 54 -3.52 -0.40 -7.83
C ARG A 54 -3.17 -1.89 -7.63
N GLY A 55 -1.93 -2.28 -7.96
CA GLY A 55 -1.44 -3.63 -7.73
C GLY A 55 -1.42 -4.02 -6.26
N LYS A 56 -0.90 -3.13 -5.39
CA LYS A 56 -0.91 -3.34 -3.94
C LYS A 56 -2.32 -3.58 -3.41
N LEU A 57 -3.27 -2.71 -3.78
CA LEU A 57 -4.64 -2.78 -3.29
C LEU A 57 -5.36 -4.04 -3.79
N ALA A 58 -5.26 -4.35 -5.08
CA ALA A 58 -5.88 -5.54 -5.67
C ALA A 58 -5.34 -6.83 -5.04
N TYR A 59 -4.02 -6.90 -4.83
CA TYR A 59 -3.38 -8.04 -4.21
C TYR A 59 -3.79 -8.18 -2.74
N ALA A 60 -3.75 -7.09 -1.96
CA ALA A 60 -4.17 -7.13 -0.56
C ALA A 60 -5.65 -7.55 -0.41
N ARG A 61 -6.54 -7.09 -1.29
CA ARG A 61 -7.95 -7.52 -1.32
C ARG A 61 -8.12 -9.01 -1.61
N ALA A 62 -7.24 -9.60 -2.41
CA ALA A 62 -7.31 -11.02 -2.75
C ALA A 62 -6.82 -11.94 -1.62
N PHE A 63 -5.89 -11.47 -0.77
CA PHE A 63 -5.15 -12.34 0.14
C PHE A 63 -5.21 -11.95 1.63
N ALA A 64 -5.81 -10.80 1.98
CA ALA A 64 -6.00 -10.40 3.38
C ALA A 64 -6.86 -11.41 4.13
N ARG A 65 -6.45 -11.74 5.36
CA ARG A 65 -7.17 -12.63 6.27
C ARG A 65 -7.14 -12.03 7.68
N PRO A 66 -7.86 -10.92 7.90
CA PRO A 66 -7.84 -10.25 9.20
C PRO A 66 -8.39 -11.15 10.31
N PRO A 67 -7.91 -11.01 11.55
CA PRO A 67 -8.49 -11.72 12.68
C PRO A 67 -9.93 -11.25 12.90
N HIS A 68 -10.82 -12.18 13.24
CA HIS A 68 -12.22 -11.92 13.63
C HIS A 68 -13.02 -11.03 12.65
N GLY A 69 -12.71 -11.07 11.34
CA GLY A 69 -13.40 -10.24 10.34
C GLY A 69 -13.10 -8.74 10.44
N GLY A 70 -12.04 -8.34 11.14
CA GLY A 70 -11.60 -6.96 11.28
C GLY A 70 -11.00 -6.36 10.00
N VAL A 71 -10.30 -5.23 10.13
CA VAL A 71 -9.63 -4.57 8.99
C VAL A 71 -8.35 -5.31 8.61
N GLY A 72 -8.29 -5.82 7.38
CA GLY A 72 -7.13 -6.55 6.85
C GLY A 72 -6.17 -5.74 5.99
N ILE A 73 -6.52 -4.50 5.62
CA ILE A 73 -5.75 -3.69 4.68
C ILE A 73 -5.65 -2.27 5.19
N TYR A 74 -4.43 -1.84 5.50
CA TYR A 74 -4.13 -0.49 5.91
C TYR A 74 -3.22 0.21 4.91
N VAL A 75 -3.41 1.50 4.76
CA VAL A 75 -2.55 2.41 4.03
C VAL A 75 -1.73 3.20 5.03
N ILE A 76 -0.42 3.21 4.84
CA ILE A 76 0.47 4.12 5.56
C ILE A 76 0.24 5.51 4.96
N THR A 77 -0.10 6.49 5.79
CA THR A 77 -0.40 7.87 5.38
C THR A 77 0.67 8.86 5.85
N PRO A 78 0.85 10.00 5.17
CA PRO A 78 1.90 10.97 5.53
C PRO A 78 1.71 11.65 6.90
N THR A 79 0.48 11.78 7.41
CA THR A 79 0.21 12.54 8.64
C THR A 79 -0.70 11.85 9.65
N GLU A 80 -1.33 10.72 9.29
CA GLU A 80 -2.38 10.09 10.10
C GLU A 80 -2.06 8.64 10.46
N GLY A 81 -0.84 8.16 10.18
CA GLY A 81 -0.39 6.81 10.54
C GLY A 81 -1.03 5.75 9.65
N LEU A 82 -1.62 4.71 10.25
CA LEU A 82 -2.26 3.63 9.51
C LEU A 82 -3.77 3.89 9.41
N ARG A 83 -4.29 3.92 8.18
CA ARG A 83 -5.74 4.07 7.91
C ARG A 83 -6.27 2.88 7.10
N PRO A 84 -7.48 2.35 7.38
CA PRO A 84 -8.11 1.35 6.52
C PRO A 84 -8.14 1.81 5.06
N ALA A 85 -7.88 0.90 4.12
CA ALA A 85 -7.86 1.25 2.70
C ALA A 85 -9.20 1.78 2.17
N ASP A 86 -10.30 1.38 2.81
CA ASP A 86 -11.65 1.81 2.44
C ASP A 86 -12.14 3.03 3.25
N GLU A 87 -11.30 3.57 4.15
CA GLU A 87 -11.63 4.79 4.89
C GLU A 87 -11.77 5.98 3.93
N PRO A 88 -12.88 6.75 3.96
CA PRO A 88 -13.04 7.92 3.11
C PRO A 88 -12.07 9.04 3.47
N VAL A 89 -11.47 9.66 2.46
CA VAL A 89 -10.63 10.85 2.58
C VAL A 89 -11.21 11.99 1.74
N ASP A 90 -11.20 13.18 2.33
CA ASP A 90 -11.65 14.42 1.71
C ASP A 90 -10.47 15.28 1.22
N LEU A 91 -10.80 16.40 0.59
CA LEU A 91 -9.83 17.33 0.05
C LEU A 91 -8.88 17.89 1.12
N ASP A 92 -9.38 18.22 2.30
CA ASP A 92 -8.58 18.85 3.35
C ASP A 92 -7.58 17.87 3.98
N ARG A 93 -7.99 16.61 4.17
CA ARG A 93 -7.07 15.52 4.53
C ARG A 93 -6.00 15.31 3.47
N LEU A 94 -6.36 15.33 2.18
CA LEU A 94 -5.39 15.19 1.10
C LEU A 94 -4.40 16.37 1.05
N ARG A 95 -4.85 17.60 1.33
CA ARG A 95 -3.97 18.77 1.47
C ARG A 95 -2.99 18.58 2.63
N ARG A 96 -3.44 18.07 3.78
CA ARG A 96 -2.53 17.72 4.90
C ARG A 96 -1.54 16.62 4.54
N PHE A 97 -1.96 15.60 3.79
CA PHE A 97 -1.05 14.57 3.31
C PHE A 97 0.02 15.14 2.37
N ALA A 98 -0.32 16.14 1.57
CA ALA A 98 0.62 16.80 0.68
C ALA A 98 1.60 17.75 1.39
N SER A 99 1.30 18.19 2.63
CA SER A 99 2.15 19.14 3.36
C SER A 99 3.27 18.50 4.19
N VAL A 100 3.33 17.17 4.25
CA VAL A 100 4.33 16.44 5.04
C VAL A 100 5.00 15.40 4.16
N ASP A 101 6.33 15.45 4.14
CA ASP A 101 7.13 14.45 3.46
C ASP A 101 7.17 13.15 4.26
N ILE A 102 7.22 12.03 3.55
CA ILE A 102 7.35 10.71 4.15
C ILE A 102 8.85 10.49 4.47
N ALA A 103 9.30 11.13 5.55
CA ALA A 103 10.67 11.11 6.05
C ALA A 103 10.75 10.41 7.41
N GLY A 104 11.81 9.66 7.65
CA GLY A 104 11.92 8.76 8.82
C GLY A 104 12.07 9.47 10.18
N ASP A 105 12.36 10.77 10.17
CA ASP A 105 12.68 11.62 11.32
C ASP A 105 11.67 12.74 11.56
N ASP A 106 10.74 13.01 10.62
CA ASP A 106 9.69 14.02 10.81
C ASP A 106 8.65 13.54 11.85
N PRO A 107 8.51 14.20 13.01
CA PRO A 107 7.56 13.79 14.04
C PRO A 107 6.10 13.77 13.56
N ARG A 108 5.73 14.65 12.61
CA ARG A 108 4.37 14.73 12.06
C ARG A 108 3.98 13.45 11.31
N TYR A 109 4.97 12.75 10.76
CA TYR A 109 4.79 11.46 10.12
C TYR A 109 5.07 10.30 11.09
N ARG A 110 6.14 10.40 11.91
CA ARG A 110 6.57 9.32 12.81
C ARG A 110 5.63 9.05 13.95
N THR A 111 5.22 10.08 14.70
CA THR A 111 4.36 9.91 15.87
C THR A 111 3.08 9.13 15.56
N PRO A 112 2.29 9.47 14.52
CA PRO A 112 1.06 8.71 14.24
C PRO A 112 1.35 7.30 13.71
N LEU A 113 2.42 7.11 12.92
CA LEU A 113 2.81 5.78 12.43
C LEU A 113 3.27 4.85 13.56
N ASP A 114 4.13 5.34 14.46
CA ASP A 114 4.61 4.58 15.62
C ASP A 114 3.46 4.18 16.55
N ARG A 115 2.52 5.10 16.81
CA ARG A 115 1.31 4.83 17.59
C ARG A 115 0.49 3.70 16.98
N ASP A 116 0.18 3.80 15.69
CA ASP A 116 -0.71 2.84 15.04
C ASP A 116 -0.01 1.49 14.78
N ALA A 117 1.31 1.48 14.57
CA ALA A 117 2.09 0.25 14.49
C ALA A 117 2.09 -0.54 15.80
N ARG A 118 2.18 0.14 16.96
CA ARG A 118 2.05 -0.50 18.29
C ARG A 118 0.65 -1.09 18.51
N ARG A 119 -0.39 -0.31 18.22
CA ARG A 119 -1.78 -0.79 18.29
C ARG A 119 -2.02 -2.01 17.41
N LEU A 120 -1.46 -2.00 16.20
CA LEU A 120 -1.53 -3.14 15.31
C LEU A 120 -0.78 -4.35 15.89
N ALA A 121 0.40 -4.15 16.48
CA ALA A 121 1.16 -5.20 17.13
C ALA A 121 0.43 -5.84 18.32
N GLU A 122 -0.35 -5.05 19.08
CA GLU A 122 -1.18 -5.50 20.19
C GLU A 122 -2.43 -6.28 19.74
N GLY A 123 -3.00 -5.92 18.59
CA GLY A 123 -4.24 -6.51 18.08
C GLY A 123 -4.08 -7.74 17.18
N ILE A 124 -2.86 -8.12 16.81
CA ILE A 124 -2.57 -9.29 15.98
C ILE A 124 -2.17 -10.47 16.87
N GLU A 125 -2.68 -11.65 16.54
CA GLU A 125 -2.33 -12.94 17.16
C GLU A 125 -0.81 -13.20 17.13
N THR A 126 -0.31 -14.05 18.04
CA THR A 126 1.13 -14.35 18.13
C THR A 126 1.70 -14.95 16.83
N ASP A 127 0.91 -15.75 16.12
CA ASP A 127 1.25 -16.31 14.81
C ASP A 127 0.82 -15.39 13.65
N GLY A 128 0.20 -14.24 13.87
CA GLY A 128 -0.27 -13.38 12.79
C GLY A 128 0.86 -12.69 12.03
N GLU A 129 0.65 -12.47 10.73
CA GLU A 129 1.63 -11.82 9.85
C GLU A 129 1.16 -10.44 9.37
N VAL A 130 2.11 -9.51 9.30
CA VAL A 130 1.93 -8.20 8.67
C VAL A 130 2.78 -8.11 7.42
N ILE A 131 2.14 -8.03 6.26
CA ILE A 131 2.82 -8.00 4.95
C ILE A 131 2.93 -6.56 4.46
N LEU A 132 4.16 -6.05 4.35
CA LEU A 132 4.44 -4.75 3.77
C LEU A 132 4.48 -4.83 2.24
N LEU A 133 3.55 -4.16 1.55
CA LEU A 133 3.59 -3.96 0.11
C LEU A 133 4.17 -2.58 -0.20
N GLY A 134 5.51 -2.50 -0.18
CA GLY A 134 6.24 -1.25 -0.37
C GLY A 134 7.64 -1.43 -0.92
N SER A 135 8.45 -0.38 -0.84
CA SER A 135 9.90 -0.49 -1.01
C SER A 135 10.57 -0.63 0.34
N ILE A 136 11.50 -1.57 0.51
CA ILE A 136 12.30 -1.66 1.74
C ILE A 136 13.67 -0.98 1.60
N ALA A 137 13.88 -0.23 0.51
CA ALA A 137 15.15 0.41 0.20
C ALA A 137 15.51 1.58 1.15
N THR A 138 14.52 2.14 1.85
CA THR A 138 14.73 3.21 2.83
C THR A 138 14.04 2.89 4.15
N GLY A 139 14.59 3.43 5.24
CA GLY A 139 14.08 3.21 6.61
C GLY A 139 12.75 3.87 6.93
N LYS A 140 12.25 4.77 6.07
CA LYS A 140 11.17 5.74 6.38
C LYS A 140 9.93 5.14 7.05
N TYR A 141 9.41 4.01 6.58
CA TYR A 141 8.38 3.24 7.30
C TYR A 141 8.90 1.89 7.78
N VAL A 142 10.05 1.44 7.29
CA VAL A 142 10.57 0.12 7.67
C VAL A 142 10.99 0.12 9.14
N GLU A 143 11.72 1.14 9.58
CA GLU A 143 12.17 1.27 10.97
C GLU A 143 11.02 1.33 11.99
N PRO A 144 10.01 2.23 11.86
CA PRO A 144 8.89 2.29 12.82
C PRO A 144 8.12 0.97 12.87
N LEU A 145 7.86 0.37 11.70
CA LEU A 145 7.12 -0.88 11.62
C LEU A 145 7.94 -2.04 12.20
N MET A 146 9.23 -2.13 11.92
CA MET A 146 10.12 -3.15 12.48
C MET A 146 10.22 -3.04 14.00
N ALA A 147 10.28 -1.82 14.54
CA ALA A 147 10.36 -1.59 15.99
C ALA A 147 9.13 -2.11 16.73
N ALA A 148 7.93 -2.01 16.14
CA ALA A 148 6.69 -2.48 16.75
C ALA A 148 6.36 -3.95 16.44
N LEU A 149 6.59 -4.40 15.21
CA LEU A 149 6.10 -5.70 14.71
C LEU A 149 7.15 -6.81 14.74
N GLY A 150 8.45 -6.46 14.78
CA GLY A 150 9.54 -7.43 14.83
C GLY A 150 9.47 -8.47 13.70
N GLU A 151 9.51 -9.75 14.05
CA GLU A 151 9.51 -10.89 13.11
C GLU A 151 8.17 -11.11 12.40
N ARG A 152 7.08 -10.50 12.91
CA ARG A 152 5.77 -10.54 12.26
C ARG A 152 5.70 -9.63 11.03
N LEU A 153 6.64 -8.70 10.87
CA LEU A 153 6.74 -7.86 9.68
C LEU A 153 7.47 -8.59 8.55
N ARG A 154 6.70 -8.93 7.52
CA ARG A 154 7.12 -9.71 6.35
C ARG A 154 6.99 -8.89 5.07
N PHE A 155 7.65 -9.38 4.01
CA PHE A 155 7.73 -8.70 2.73
C PHE A 155 7.83 -9.71 1.57
N PRO A 156 7.25 -9.42 0.38
CA PRO A 156 7.36 -10.33 -0.77
C PRO A 156 8.79 -10.42 -1.31
N LEU A 157 9.38 -11.62 -1.32
CA LEU A 157 10.76 -11.83 -1.79
C LEU A 157 10.94 -11.36 -3.24
N ASP A 158 9.94 -11.60 -4.09
CA ASP A 158 9.94 -11.21 -5.50
C ASP A 158 10.01 -9.71 -5.76
N PHE A 159 9.84 -8.85 -4.74
CA PHE A 159 10.01 -7.41 -4.93
C PHE A 159 11.48 -6.99 -5.00
N VAL A 160 12.42 -7.79 -4.47
CA VAL A 160 13.85 -7.49 -4.47
C VAL A 160 14.31 -7.27 -5.91
N GLY A 161 15.03 -6.17 -6.17
CA GLY A 161 15.51 -5.82 -7.52
C GLY A 161 14.43 -5.44 -8.55
N ARG A 162 13.16 -5.28 -8.15
CA ARG A 162 12.08 -4.79 -9.03
C ARG A 162 11.74 -3.33 -8.75
N GLY A 163 11.57 -2.54 -9.82
CA GLY A 163 11.00 -1.20 -9.75
C GLY A 163 9.48 -1.20 -9.52
N ASP A 164 8.91 -0.05 -9.16
CA ASP A 164 7.49 0.16 -8.80
C ASP A 164 6.51 -0.45 -9.79
N MET A 165 6.66 -0.15 -11.08
CA MET A 165 5.76 -0.64 -12.12
C MET A 165 5.84 -2.16 -12.29
N SER A 166 7.05 -2.72 -12.18
CA SER A 166 7.23 -4.18 -12.24
C SER A 166 6.58 -4.87 -11.03
N ARG A 167 6.70 -4.29 -9.83
CA ARG A 167 6.00 -4.78 -8.63
C ARG A 167 4.49 -4.69 -8.78
N GLY A 168 3.97 -3.56 -9.26
CA GLY A 168 2.54 -3.38 -9.52
C GLY A 168 1.97 -4.42 -10.50
N GLY A 169 2.66 -4.65 -11.61
CA GLY A 169 2.26 -5.65 -12.60
C GLY A 169 2.31 -7.09 -12.07
N LEU A 170 3.33 -7.43 -11.27
CA LEU A 170 3.41 -8.73 -10.58
C LEU A 170 2.19 -8.95 -9.69
N LEU A 171 1.92 -7.99 -8.80
CA LEU A 171 0.81 -8.05 -7.85
C LEU A 171 -0.54 -8.24 -8.55
N LEU A 172 -0.78 -7.53 -9.65
CA LEU A 172 -2.02 -7.68 -10.43
C LEU A 172 -2.13 -9.06 -11.08
N ARG A 173 -1.03 -9.65 -11.57
CA ARG A 173 -1.07 -11.00 -12.14
C ARG A 173 -1.33 -12.05 -11.06
N CYS A 174 -0.66 -11.93 -9.92
CA CYS A 174 -0.88 -12.81 -8.77
C CYS A 174 -2.32 -12.75 -8.27
N ALA A 175 -2.88 -11.55 -8.11
CA ALA A 175 -4.27 -11.36 -7.70
C ALA A 175 -5.26 -12.00 -8.70
N ARG A 176 -5.01 -11.84 -10.01
CA ARG A 176 -5.84 -12.47 -11.06
C ARG A 176 -5.73 -14.00 -11.11
N ALA A 177 -4.54 -14.52 -10.83
CA ALA A 177 -4.26 -15.96 -10.84
C ALA A 177 -4.63 -16.65 -9.51
N GLY A 178 -5.01 -15.90 -8.48
CA GLY A 178 -5.21 -16.45 -7.12
C GLY A 178 -3.92 -17.02 -6.51
N THR A 179 -2.75 -16.60 -7.00
CA THR A 179 -1.45 -17.11 -6.55
C THR A 179 -0.80 -16.13 -5.59
N GLU A 180 -0.63 -16.54 -4.34
CA GLU A 180 0.02 -15.73 -3.32
C GLU A 180 1.56 -15.80 -3.45
N LEU A 181 2.23 -14.67 -3.28
CA LEU A 181 3.70 -14.54 -3.27
C LEU A 181 4.30 -15.13 -1.98
N PHE A 182 5.55 -15.54 -2.08
CA PHE A 182 6.33 -15.96 -0.92
C PHE A 182 6.83 -14.76 -0.10
N TYR A 183 6.61 -14.82 1.22
CA TYR A 183 6.98 -13.75 2.15
C TYR A 183 8.18 -14.13 3.01
N VAL A 184 9.09 -13.19 3.20
CA VAL A 184 10.29 -13.32 4.04
C VAL A 184 10.31 -12.24 5.11
N GLY A 185 11.06 -12.46 6.19
CA GLY A 185 11.35 -11.40 7.16
C GLY A 185 12.10 -10.25 6.50
N ILE A 186 11.79 -9.00 6.87
CA ILE A 186 12.48 -7.84 6.28
C ILE A 186 13.99 -7.87 6.57
N ARG A 187 14.39 -8.33 7.77
CA ARG A 187 15.81 -8.46 8.15
C ARG A 187 16.59 -9.39 7.21
N ASP A 188 15.94 -10.44 6.70
CA ASP A 188 16.55 -11.41 5.78
C ASP A 188 16.60 -10.87 4.34
N ALA A 189 15.60 -10.06 3.96
CA ALA A 189 15.47 -9.49 2.62
C ALA A 189 16.52 -8.41 2.31
N VAL A 190 16.91 -7.60 3.29
CA VAL A 190 17.96 -6.57 3.11
C VAL A 190 19.34 -7.21 2.85
N ARG A 191 19.54 -8.46 3.27
CA ARG A 191 20.82 -9.19 3.16
C ARG A 191 21.00 -10.02 1.89
N ARG A 192 19.96 -10.23 1.06
CA ARG A 192 20.02 -11.17 -0.09
C ARG A 192 19.34 -10.61 -1.35
N GLY A 193 20.05 -10.66 -2.49
CA GLY A 193 19.40 -10.99 -3.76
C GLY A 193 19.90 -10.26 -5.03
N PRO A 194 20.39 -10.97 -6.06
CA PRO A 194 20.61 -10.41 -7.39
C PRO A 194 19.28 -10.06 -8.09
N ARG A 195 19.37 -9.21 -9.13
CA ARG A 195 18.22 -8.64 -9.85
C ARG A 195 17.34 -9.74 -10.52
N PRO A 196 16.03 -9.81 -10.26
CA PRO A 196 15.16 -10.81 -10.88
C PRO A 196 14.86 -10.48 -12.35
N PRO A 197 14.47 -11.50 -13.16
CA PRO A 197 14.19 -11.32 -14.58
C PRO A 197 13.02 -10.37 -14.84
N ARG A 198 13.08 -9.69 -16.00
CA ARG A 198 12.01 -8.79 -16.46
C ARG A 198 10.70 -9.56 -16.62
N LEU A 199 9.61 -8.90 -16.27
CA LEU A 199 8.27 -9.46 -16.50
C LEU A 199 7.97 -9.42 -17.99
N LEU A 200 7.60 -10.57 -18.55
CA LEU A 200 7.11 -10.64 -19.92
C LEU A 200 5.79 -9.86 -20.06
N PRO A 201 5.52 -9.24 -21.23
CA PRO A 201 4.25 -8.60 -21.51
C PRO A 201 3.09 -9.57 -21.28
N SER A 202 2.01 -9.11 -20.66
CA SER A 202 0.80 -9.91 -20.54
C SER A 202 0.14 -10.04 -21.91
N THR A 203 0.01 -11.27 -22.42
CA THR A 203 -0.77 -11.55 -23.63
C THR A 203 -2.24 -11.22 -23.35
N PRO A 204 -2.91 -10.37 -24.15
CA PRO A 204 -4.35 -10.19 -24.01
C PRO A 204 -5.04 -11.52 -24.27
N ALA A 205 -5.91 -11.95 -23.37
CA ALA A 205 -6.77 -13.09 -23.63
C ALA A 205 -7.60 -12.80 -24.89
N ARG A 206 -7.43 -13.60 -25.95
CA ARG A 206 -8.31 -13.53 -27.12
C ARG A 206 -9.74 -13.78 -26.64
N SER A 207 -10.58 -12.76 -26.67
CA SER A 207 -12.02 -12.93 -26.49
C SER A 207 -12.50 -13.89 -27.58
N ARG A 208 -12.89 -15.10 -27.21
CA ARG A 208 -13.69 -15.97 -28.07
C ARG A 208 -15.03 -15.26 -28.28
N ARG A 209 -15.16 -14.52 -29.37
CA ARG A 209 -16.48 -14.17 -29.93
C ARG A 209 -17.09 -15.48 -30.41
N SER A 210 -18.05 -16.01 -29.67
CA SER A 210 -19.01 -16.97 -30.22
C SER A 210 -19.77 -16.27 -31.35
N ARG A 211 -19.86 -16.94 -32.49
CA ARG A 211 -20.67 -16.53 -33.63
C ARG A 211 -22.15 -16.63 -33.30
#